data_AF-A0A0C2S070-F1
#
_entry.id   AF-A0A0C2S070-F1
#
_cell.length_a   1.000
_cell.length_b   1.000
_cell.length_c   1.000
_cell.angle_alpha   90.00
_cell.angle_beta   90.00
_cell.angle_gamma   90.00
#
_symmetry.space_group_name_H-M   'P 1'
#
loop_
_entity.id
_entity.type
_entity.pdbx_description
1 polymer ?
#
loop_
_entity_poly.entity_id
_entity_poly.type
_entity_poly.pdbx_seq_one_letter_code
_entity_poly.pdbx_strand_id
1 'polypeptide(L)'
;MTPNKIQLWGATLWDFYFTHRIPSVPRFITASTGSKLLKWMTKQGETDHAIHEMTSAANEEDPREIPPFPISEVIEAQEMNIRLGIYGISKSIDKDQRSDEAKGVFCPESYPAPWPLLPFSYEAAPLEHYIPLYQLPSKIVVHDPWDLLSVSKDADEYSNKEYDWASSEGRTYLYRQFLSEKGEERNKEEPKAKKAKKTRRRLKALKDLHIDDPDILSDNLDAMLLVPSSVTPGPSEPPILALYEPAPDPKPAEIAHLYLSPAKLMGEGHHSLVANAEWEIPRSLVVPDILCYECILEDVHQTLLASDGADGSMKDEKWKAKSGVWQKHQGGHPTEVVPAALEQLQFDSEHRLPIQPLASYVLCSGSLETKYKYVGPFRPIKTNVKWQNGENYCAHISKRLHIDEGTRAHPLTAKVSVVAKLSKEDDNHLSHESDIYEEFPRHFFEHWNGYNVVVPLLNPTPVGAVVPQYYGYYEPQEDASRDQYLSPIMLLEKCGLQVAVDNLNMDDRIECASLFFRLHHEGYLHESVYPRNVLGQKGPLDRPVYQRGTGDFTEDGRKYTFRLIDFGRTREYNSPSQRSHEEMVVGKMTKHTWYDD
;
A
#
# COMPACT_ATOMS: atom_id res chain seq x y z
N MET A 1 -20.07 -6.04 1.08
CA MET A 1 -20.14 -4.68 1.66
C MET A 1 -18.72 -4.27 1.97
N THR A 2 -18.36 -3.04 1.66
CA THR A 2 -17.08 -2.45 2.06
C THR A 2 -16.95 -2.41 3.58
N PRO A 3 -15.72 -2.44 4.13
CA PRO A 3 -15.52 -2.43 5.59
C PRO A 3 -15.87 -1.10 6.26
N ASN A 4 -16.00 -0.01 5.50
CA ASN A 4 -16.20 1.37 5.98
C ASN A 4 -17.64 1.70 6.39
N LYS A 5 -18.46 0.69 6.74
CA LYS A 5 -19.87 0.79 7.19
C LYS A 5 -20.84 1.54 6.25
N ILE A 6 -20.37 2.03 5.10
CA ILE A 6 -21.19 2.74 4.11
C ILE A 6 -21.99 1.73 3.29
N GLN A 7 -23.29 1.96 3.19
CA GLN A 7 -24.23 1.00 2.62
C GLN A 7 -24.26 0.97 1.10
N LEU A 8 -23.84 2.05 0.44
CA LEU A 8 -23.95 2.22 -1.01
C LEU A 8 -22.56 2.16 -1.63
N TRP A 9 -22.20 0.97 -2.09
CA TRP A 9 -20.98 0.69 -2.83
C TRP A 9 -21.31 0.16 -4.22
N GLY A 10 -20.52 0.57 -5.21
CA GLY A 10 -20.58 0.10 -6.59
C GLY A 10 -19.17 -0.12 -7.16
N ALA A 11 -18.95 -1.19 -7.91
CA ALA A 11 -17.64 -1.48 -8.54
C ALA A 11 -17.22 -0.39 -9.55
N THR A 12 -18.19 0.18 -10.26
CA THR A 12 -18.06 1.23 -11.28
C THR A 12 -19.09 2.33 -11.06
N LEU A 13 -19.01 3.43 -11.80
CA LEU A 13 -20.03 4.48 -11.77
C LEU A 13 -21.39 4.01 -12.32
N TRP A 14 -21.40 2.96 -13.16
CA TRP A 14 -22.61 2.37 -13.74
C TRP A 14 -23.44 1.56 -12.74
N ASP A 15 -22.86 1.22 -11.59
CA ASP A 15 -23.54 0.43 -10.56
C ASP A 15 -24.47 1.29 -9.68
N PHE A 16 -24.53 2.61 -9.90
CA PHE A 16 -25.35 3.55 -9.13
C PHE A 16 -26.63 3.94 -9.86
N TYR A 17 -27.76 3.86 -9.15
CA TYR A 17 -29.08 4.16 -9.66
C TYR A 17 -29.70 5.30 -8.85
N PHE A 18 -30.15 6.34 -9.55
CA PHE A 18 -30.75 7.53 -8.95
C PHE A 18 -32.23 7.61 -9.28
N THR A 19 -33.08 7.66 -8.25
CA THR A 19 -34.54 7.77 -8.42
C THR A 19 -35.02 9.11 -7.88
N HIS A 20 -35.69 9.89 -8.73
CA HIS A 20 -36.47 11.05 -8.29
C HIS A 20 -37.77 10.57 -7.64
N ARG A 21 -37.84 10.63 -6.31
CA ARG A 21 -39.03 10.19 -5.57
C ARG A 21 -40.27 11.00 -5.92
N ILE A 22 -40.05 12.30 -6.17
CA ILE A 22 -41.08 13.22 -6.65
C ILE A 22 -40.46 13.93 -7.86
N PRO A 23 -40.88 13.60 -9.10
CA PRO A 23 -40.28 14.17 -10.31
C PRO A 23 -40.29 15.70 -10.35
N SER A 24 -41.27 16.35 -9.71
CA SER A 24 -41.38 17.81 -9.62
C SER A 24 -40.46 18.45 -8.56
N VAL A 25 -39.76 17.66 -7.74
CA VAL A 25 -38.82 18.15 -6.72
C VAL A 25 -37.42 17.63 -7.07
N PRO A 26 -36.62 18.39 -7.86
CA PRO A 26 -35.37 17.90 -8.43
C PRO A 26 -34.36 17.37 -7.41
N ARG A 27 -34.39 17.90 -6.18
CA ARG A 27 -33.46 17.52 -5.10
C ARG A 27 -33.92 16.31 -4.27
N PHE A 28 -35.12 15.78 -4.52
CA PHE A 28 -35.65 14.64 -3.77
C PHE A 28 -35.25 13.31 -4.45
N ILE A 29 -33.93 13.09 -4.50
CA ILE A 29 -33.29 11.94 -5.14
C ILE A 29 -32.96 10.88 -4.08
N THR A 30 -33.07 9.61 -4.45
CA THR A 30 -32.52 8.49 -3.69
C THR A 30 -31.54 7.73 -4.54
N ALA A 31 -30.34 7.53 -4.00
CA ALA A 31 -29.33 6.66 -4.59
C ALA A 31 -29.52 5.22 -4.07
N SER A 32 -29.33 4.26 -4.96
CA SER A 32 -29.20 2.84 -4.67
C SER A 32 -28.11 2.24 -5.56
N THR A 33 -27.74 0.99 -5.32
CA THR A 33 -26.73 0.29 -6.12
C THR A 33 -27.28 -0.97 -6.76
N GLY A 34 -26.69 -1.40 -7.87
CA GLY A 34 -27.08 -2.60 -8.63
C GLY A 34 -27.17 -3.82 -7.73
N SER A 35 -26.09 -4.15 -7.02
CA SER A 35 -26.05 -5.18 -5.98
C SER A 35 -27.19 -5.11 -4.95
N LYS A 36 -27.54 -3.90 -4.48
CA LYS A 36 -28.60 -3.71 -3.48
C LYS A 36 -29.98 -3.92 -4.07
N LEU A 37 -30.22 -3.40 -5.28
CA LEU A 37 -31.48 -3.57 -6.01
C LEU A 37 -31.68 -5.03 -6.41
N LEU A 38 -30.65 -5.71 -6.91
CA LEU A 38 -30.69 -7.14 -7.26
C LEU A 38 -31.11 -8.01 -6.06
N LYS A 39 -30.51 -7.79 -4.89
CA LYS A 39 -30.89 -8.49 -3.65
C LYS A 39 -32.36 -8.26 -3.29
N TRP A 40 -32.85 -7.04 -3.50
CA TRP A 40 -34.23 -6.68 -3.23
C TRP A 40 -35.19 -7.33 -4.24
N MET A 41 -34.92 -7.21 -5.55
CA MET A 41 -35.76 -7.75 -6.62
C MET A 41 -35.86 -9.28 -6.53
N THR A 42 -34.73 -9.97 -6.34
CA THR A 42 -34.70 -11.42 -6.12
C THR A 42 -35.54 -11.84 -4.90
N LYS A 43 -35.51 -11.04 -3.82
CA LYS A 43 -36.32 -11.30 -2.63
C LYS A 43 -37.82 -11.12 -2.88
N GLN A 44 -38.22 -10.20 -3.76
CA GLN A 44 -39.63 -10.00 -4.14
C GLN A 44 -40.11 -10.98 -5.23
N GLY A 45 -39.21 -11.75 -5.84
CA GLY A 45 -39.54 -12.61 -6.99
C GLY A 45 -39.71 -11.85 -8.30
N GLU A 46 -39.24 -10.60 -8.38
CA GLU A 46 -39.29 -9.77 -9.59
C GLU A 46 -38.05 -10.02 -10.48
N THR A 47 -37.84 -11.27 -10.91
CA THR A 47 -36.63 -11.66 -11.67
C THR A 47 -36.77 -11.56 -13.19
N ASP A 48 -37.98 -11.30 -13.68
CA ASP A 48 -38.30 -11.29 -15.12
C ASP A 48 -38.18 -9.88 -15.74
N HIS A 49 -37.81 -8.88 -14.94
CA HIS A 49 -37.66 -7.48 -15.35
C HIS A 49 -36.20 -7.03 -15.23
N ALA A 50 -35.77 -6.11 -16.10
CA ALA A 50 -34.41 -5.55 -16.07
C ALA A 50 -33.30 -6.65 -16.07
N ILE A 51 -33.49 -7.69 -16.90
CA ILE A 51 -32.63 -8.89 -16.92
C ILE A 51 -31.17 -8.52 -17.16
N HIS A 52 -30.90 -7.52 -18.01
CA HIS A 52 -29.55 -7.08 -18.32
C HIS A 52 -28.90 -6.40 -17.11
N GLU A 53 -29.62 -5.51 -16.43
CA GLU A 53 -29.17 -4.81 -15.23
C GLU A 53 -28.96 -5.78 -14.06
N MET A 54 -29.87 -6.75 -13.89
CA MET A 54 -29.73 -7.81 -12.90
C MET A 54 -28.52 -8.70 -13.18
N THR A 55 -28.27 -9.04 -14.44
CA THR A 55 -27.08 -9.80 -14.85
C THR A 55 -25.81 -9.00 -14.62
N SER A 56 -25.81 -7.70 -14.93
CA SER A 56 -24.68 -6.80 -14.66
C SER A 56 -24.40 -6.74 -13.15
N ALA A 57 -25.42 -6.50 -12.34
CA ALA A 57 -25.32 -6.46 -10.88
C ALA A 57 -24.88 -7.80 -10.25
N ALA A 58 -25.23 -8.93 -10.87
CA ALA A 58 -24.81 -10.26 -10.42
C ALA A 58 -23.34 -10.53 -10.75
N ASN A 59 -22.80 -9.89 -11.79
CA ASN A 59 -21.41 -9.98 -12.22
C ASN A 59 -20.55 -8.82 -11.70
N GLU A 60 -21.13 -7.92 -10.91
CA GLU A 60 -20.42 -6.83 -10.25
C GLU A 60 -19.27 -7.39 -9.40
N GLU A 61 -18.09 -6.76 -9.46
CA GLU A 61 -16.96 -7.20 -8.64
C GLU A 61 -17.32 -7.11 -7.14
N ASP A 62 -16.70 -7.94 -6.31
CA ASP A 62 -16.76 -7.74 -4.87
C ASP A 62 -15.83 -6.60 -4.42
N PRO A 63 -16.17 -5.87 -3.35
CA PRO A 63 -15.26 -4.92 -2.75
C PRO A 63 -13.99 -5.64 -2.27
N ARG A 64 -12.84 -5.17 -2.74
CA ARG A 64 -11.51 -5.68 -2.39
C ARG A 64 -10.53 -4.53 -2.16
N GLU A 65 -9.63 -4.78 -1.22
CA GLU A 65 -8.48 -3.91 -0.97
C GLU A 65 -7.57 -3.88 -2.21
N ILE A 66 -7.12 -2.69 -2.58
CA ILE A 66 -6.12 -2.44 -3.62
C ILE A 66 -4.83 -2.00 -2.89
N PRO A 67 -3.80 -2.85 -2.80
CA PRO A 67 -2.54 -2.42 -2.20
C PRO A 67 -1.84 -1.36 -3.07
N PRO A 68 -1.04 -0.46 -2.48
CA PRO A 68 -0.13 0.40 -3.24
C PRO A 68 0.85 -0.41 -4.09
N PHE A 69 1.50 0.25 -5.05
CA PHE A 69 2.47 -0.38 -5.94
C PHE A 69 3.64 -0.98 -5.15
N PRO A 70 3.98 -2.27 -5.32
CA PRO A 70 4.92 -2.98 -4.44
C PRO A 70 6.24 -2.22 -4.22
N ILE A 71 6.47 -1.76 -2.99
CA ILE A 71 7.68 -0.99 -2.65
C ILE A 71 8.96 -1.83 -2.85
N SER A 72 8.84 -3.15 -2.73
CA SER A 72 9.92 -4.09 -3.01
C SER A 72 10.48 -3.94 -4.42
N GLU A 73 9.62 -3.76 -5.43
CA GLU A 73 10.07 -3.58 -6.81
C GLU A 73 10.85 -2.26 -6.99
N VAL A 74 10.40 -1.20 -6.30
CA VAL A 74 11.09 0.11 -6.32
C VAL A 74 12.45 0.00 -5.63
N ILE A 75 12.51 -0.63 -4.45
CA ILE A 75 13.76 -0.82 -3.70
C ILE A 75 14.75 -1.67 -4.50
N GLU A 76 14.32 -2.79 -5.08
CA GLU A 76 15.20 -3.65 -5.87
C GLU A 76 15.77 -2.94 -7.11
N ALA A 77 14.95 -2.12 -7.78
CA ALA A 77 15.41 -1.29 -8.89
C ALA A 77 16.41 -0.20 -8.44
N GLN A 78 16.16 0.45 -7.29
CA GLN A 78 17.09 1.41 -6.70
C GLN A 78 18.41 0.75 -6.31
N GLU A 79 18.38 -0.41 -5.65
CA GLU A 79 19.55 -1.20 -5.29
C GLU A 79 20.37 -1.59 -6.53
N MET A 80 19.70 -1.97 -7.63
CA MET A 80 20.37 -2.22 -8.90
C MET A 80 21.06 -0.97 -9.47
N ASN A 81 20.38 0.18 -9.48
CA ASN A 81 20.94 1.43 -9.96
C ASN A 81 22.11 1.92 -9.08
N ILE A 82 22.06 1.68 -7.77
CA ILE A 82 23.17 1.96 -6.84
C ILE A 82 24.39 1.10 -7.19
N ARG A 83 24.21 -0.21 -7.42
CA ARG A 83 25.30 -1.11 -7.85
C ARG A 83 25.94 -0.68 -9.18
N LEU A 84 25.12 -0.15 -10.10
CA LEU A 84 25.60 0.38 -11.37
C LEU A 84 26.26 1.77 -11.25
N GLY A 85 26.32 2.35 -10.05
CA GLY A 85 26.87 3.69 -9.82
C GLY A 85 26.02 4.83 -10.39
N ILE A 86 24.74 4.57 -10.68
CA ILE A 86 23.80 5.56 -11.21
C ILE A 86 23.26 6.45 -10.09
N TYR A 87 23.03 5.87 -8.91
CA TYR A 87 22.46 6.55 -7.73
C TYR A 87 23.35 6.45 -6.50
N GLY A 88 23.22 7.45 -5.63
CA GLY A 88 23.82 7.47 -4.31
C GLY A 88 25.28 7.91 -4.32
N ILE A 89 25.73 8.42 -3.18
CA ILE A 89 27.13 8.75 -2.92
C ILE A 89 27.58 7.86 -1.77
N SER A 90 28.61 7.05 -1.97
CA SER A 90 29.15 6.17 -0.93
C SER A 90 29.73 6.97 0.22
N LYS A 91 29.41 6.59 1.46
CA LYS A 91 29.99 7.16 2.66
C LYS A 91 31.30 6.44 2.97
N SER A 92 32.40 7.17 3.09
CA SER A 92 33.66 6.59 3.55
C SER A 92 33.51 6.08 4.98
N ILE A 93 33.64 4.77 5.18
CA ILE A 93 33.74 4.17 6.51
C ILE A 93 35.17 4.40 6.99
N ASP A 94 35.35 5.26 7.99
CA ASP A 94 36.63 5.36 8.68
C ASP A 94 36.85 4.10 9.52
N LYS A 95 37.93 3.37 9.26
CA LYS A 95 38.19 2.05 9.87
C LYS A 95 38.46 2.15 11.38
N ASP A 96 38.75 3.35 11.87
CA ASP A 96 39.07 3.62 13.27
C ASP A 96 37.83 3.97 14.12
N GLN A 97 36.66 4.23 13.51
CA GLN A 97 35.38 4.44 14.21
C GLN A 97 34.65 3.11 14.50
N ARG A 98 35.33 2.18 15.18
CA ARG A 98 34.67 1.03 15.80
C ARG A 98 33.88 1.51 17.01
N SER A 99 32.73 2.15 16.80
CA SER A 99 31.82 2.41 17.91
C SER A 99 31.18 1.10 18.36
N ASP A 100 31.07 0.89 19.66
CA ASP A 100 30.41 -0.24 20.30
C ASP A 100 28.87 -0.28 20.03
N GLU A 101 28.36 0.61 19.17
CA GLU A 101 26.94 0.99 19.10
C GLU A 101 26.12 0.21 18.06
N ALA A 102 26.71 -0.55 17.13
CA ALA A 102 25.97 -1.26 16.09
C ALA A 102 26.23 -2.77 16.07
N LYS A 103 25.70 -3.51 17.06
CA LYS A 103 25.49 -4.96 16.88
C LYS A 103 24.22 -5.16 16.05
N GLY A 104 24.33 -5.79 14.87
CA GLY A 104 23.17 -6.16 14.05
C GLY A 104 23.29 -5.76 12.59
N VAL A 105 22.14 -5.60 11.90
CA VAL A 105 22.07 -5.36 10.45
C VAL A 105 22.57 -3.98 10.00
N PHE A 106 22.72 -3.03 10.93
CA PHE A 106 23.23 -1.67 10.70
C PHE A 106 24.74 -1.52 10.94
N CYS A 107 25.43 -2.63 11.19
CA CYS A 107 26.87 -2.66 11.39
C CYS A 107 27.59 -2.30 10.07
N PRO A 108 28.55 -1.36 10.03
CA PRO A 108 29.25 -0.95 8.80
C PRO A 108 29.80 -2.13 7.98
N GLU A 109 30.28 -3.18 8.64
CA GLU A 109 30.79 -4.41 8.03
C GLU A 109 29.70 -5.27 7.36
N SER A 110 28.42 -5.01 7.64
CA SER A 110 27.29 -5.72 7.05
C SER A 110 26.86 -5.16 5.69
N TYR A 111 27.34 -3.97 5.32
CA TYR A 111 27.01 -3.33 4.05
C TYR A 111 27.96 -3.80 2.94
N PRO A 112 27.44 -4.34 1.82
CA PRO A 112 28.27 -4.55 0.63
C PRO A 112 28.62 -3.21 -0.03
N ALA A 113 29.71 -3.14 -0.79
CA ALA A 113 30.00 -1.96 -1.60
C ALA A 113 28.87 -1.74 -2.65
N PRO A 114 28.45 -0.48 -2.94
CA PRO A 114 29.01 0.79 -2.44
C PRO A 114 28.38 1.33 -1.15
N TRP A 115 27.56 0.55 -0.45
CA TRP A 115 26.94 0.97 0.81
C TRP A 115 27.97 1.02 1.97
N PRO A 116 27.68 1.77 3.05
CA PRO A 116 26.53 2.65 3.24
C PRO A 116 26.61 3.91 2.36
N LEU A 117 25.46 4.46 2.02
CA LEU A 117 25.34 5.70 1.23
C LEU A 117 25.13 6.91 2.14
N LEU A 118 25.59 8.09 1.72
CA LEU A 118 25.27 9.34 2.38
C LEU A 118 23.74 9.53 2.43
N PRO A 119 23.17 9.98 3.56
CA PRO A 119 21.76 10.32 3.63
C PRO A 119 21.37 11.35 2.58
N PHE A 120 20.19 11.19 1.99
CA PHE A 120 19.63 12.05 0.94
C PHE A 120 20.46 12.18 -0.33
N SER A 121 21.43 11.27 -0.55
CA SER A 121 22.21 11.20 -1.80
C SER A 121 21.45 10.63 -2.99
N TYR A 122 20.24 10.11 -2.77
CA TYR A 122 19.28 9.72 -3.79
C TYR A 122 17.86 9.86 -3.23
N GLU A 123 16.84 9.79 -4.09
CA GLU A 123 15.45 9.83 -3.64
C GLU A 123 15.00 8.44 -3.15
N ALA A 124 14.94 8.24 -1.83
CA ALA A 124 14.46 7.00 -1.24
C ALA A 124 12.98 6.73 -1.60
N ALA A 125 12.62 5.45 -1.77
CA ALA A 125 11.27 5.03 -2.12
C ALA A 125 10.25 5.47 -1.04
N PRO A 126 9.12 6.11 -1.39
CA PRO A 126 8.11 6.50 -0.42
C PRO A 126 7.47 5.28 0.23
N LEU A 127 7.45 5.24 1.56
CA LEU A 127 6.75 4.18 2.29
C LEU A 127 5.25 4.51 2.30
N GLU A 128 4.51 3.79 1.47
CA GLU A 128 3.04 3.87 1.34
C GLU A 128 2.35 2.59 1.82
N HIS A 129 3.14 1.52 2.02
CA HIS A 129 2.63 0.25 2.51
C HIS A 129 2.35 0.34 4.00
N TYR A 130 1.32 -0.37 4.43
CA TYR A 130 1.06 -0.57 5.83
C TYR A 130 2.09 -1.52 6.45
N ILE A 131 2.66 -1.10 7.59
CA ILE A 131 3.43 -1.96 8.47
C ILE A 131 2.70 -1.99 9.82
N PRO A 132 2.28 -3.17 10.31
CA PRO A 132 1.65 -3.29 11.62
C PRO A 132 2.53 -2.76 12.75
N LEU A 133 1.92 -2.12 13.75
CA LEU A 133 2.64 -1.48 14.86
C LEU A 133 3.56 -2.46 15.61
N TYR A 134 3.13 -3.71 15.79
CA TYR A 134 3.91 -4.76 16.46
C TYR A 134 5.14 -5.23 15.67
N GLN A 135 5.26 -4.86 14.38
CA GLN A 135 6.42 -5.17 13.53
C GLN A 135 7.38 -3.99 13.41
N LEU A 136 6.96 -2.79 13.81
CA LEU A 136 7.79 -1.60 13.74
C LEU A 136 9.01 -1.70 14.68
N PRO A 137 10.08 -0.96 14.38
CA PRO A 137 11.23 -0.82 15.27
C PRO A 137 10.84 -0.36 16.67
N SER A 138 11.22 -1.12 17.70
CA SER A 138 10.98 -0.70 19.10
C SER A 138 11.79 0.53 19.52
N LYS A 139 12.91 0.77 18.82
CA LYS A 139 13.82 1.89 19.02
C LYS A 139 14.25 2.46 17.67
N ILE A 140 14.50 3.75 17.63
CA ILE A 140 15.13 4.40 16.48
C ILE A 140 16.34 5.22 16.93
N VAL A 141 17.43 5.15 16.16
CA VAL A 141 18.58 6.03 16.28
C VAL A 141 18.36 7.20 15.32
N VAL A 142 18.15 8.39 15.87
CA VAL A 142 17.86 9.60 15.09
C VAL A 142 19.16 10.35 14.86
N HIS A 143 19.52 10.53 13.59
CA HIS A 143 20.67 11.30 13.12
C HIS A 143 20.19 12.72 12.78
N ASP A 144 20.58 13.68 13.61
CA ASP A 144 20.14 15.07 13.54
C ASP A 144 21.32 16.06 13.72
N PRO A 145 22.25 16.11 12.76
CA PRO A 145 23.45 16.92 12.90
C PRO A 145 23.17 18.44 12.92
N TRP A 146 21.94 18.87 12.63
CA TRP A 146 21.54 20.28 12.59
C TRP A 146 20.54 20.67 13.70
N ASP A 147 20.34 19.81 14.69
CA ASP A 147 19.51 20.12 15.86
C ASP A 147 18.05 20.49 15.50
N LEU A 148 17.45 19.80 14.53
CA LEU A 148 16.04 19.95 14.21
C LEU A 148 15.12 19.47 15.35
N LEU A 149 15.60 18.56 16.19
CA LEU A 149 14.84 18.01 17.31
C LEU A 149 14.61 19.00 18.45
N SER A 150 15.40 20.08 18.56
CA SER A 150 15.14 21.12 19.54
C SER A 150 13.93 22.00 19.17
N VAL A 151 13.48 21.94 17.90
CA VAL A 151 12.32 22.65 17.34
C VAL A 151 12.29 24.11 17.81
N SER A 152 13.35 24.86 17.49
CA SER A 152 13.44 26.29 17.81
C SER A 152 12.30 27.08 17.14
N LYS A 153 11.92 28.22 17.73
CA LYS A 153 10.85 29.08 17.20
C LYS A 153 11.24 29.83 15.92
N ASP A 154 12.52 29.83 15.56
CA ASP A 154 13.07 30.61 14.45
C ASP A 154 13.45 29.67 13.29
N ALA A 155 12.44 29.11 12.61
CA ALA A 155 12.65 28.26 11.43
C ALA A 155 13.40 28.99 10.28
N ASP A 156 13.42 30.32 10.32
CA ASP A 156 14.21 31.16 9.41
C ASP A 156 15.72 30.88 9.50
N GLU A 157 16.23 30.38 10.63
CA GLU A 157 17.65 29.98 10.79
C GLU A 157 18.08 28.86 9.85
N TYR A 158 17.12 28.07 9.35
CA TYR A 158 17.36 26.97 8.42
C TYR A 158 17.29 27.41 6.95
N SER A 159 16.82 28.61 6.66
CA SER A 159 16.85 29.16 5.31
C SER A 159 18.27 29.70 5.02
N ASN A 160 18.86 29.35 3.88
CA ASN A 160 20.15 29.88 3.35
C ASN A 160 21.47 29.17 3.71
N LYS A 161 21.47 27.96 4.28
CA LYS A 161 22.71 27.17 4.45
C LYS A 161 22.77 26.01 3.45
N GLU A 162 23.94 25.75 2.88
CA GLU A 162 24.22 24.48 2.21
C GLU A 162 24.35 23.39 3.30
N TYR A 163 23.56 22.33 3.18
CA TYR A 163 23.52 21.24 4.13
C TYR A 163 24.27 20.04 3.57
N ASP A 164 25.52 19.88 4.00
CA ASP A 164 26.37 18.78 3.58
C ASP A 164 26.49 17.71 4.67
N TRP A 165 25.95 16.53 4.39
CA TRP A 165 26.05 15.35 5.25
C TRP A 165 27.47 14.78 5.36
N ALA A 166 28.36 15.07 4.41
CA ALA A 166 29.73 14.55 4.43
C ALA A 166 30.62 15.28 5.46
N SER A 167 30.34 16.55 5.72
CA SER A 167 31.13 17.41 6.62
C SER A 167 30.46 17.72 7.96
N SER A 168 29.22 17.29 8.16
CA SER A 168 28.47 17.55 9.39
C SER A 168 28.96 16.72 10.59
N GLU A 169 29.07 17.32 11.77
CA GLU A 169 29.30 16.58 13.02
C GLU A 169 28.09 15.71 13.35
N GLY A 170 28.29 14.40 13.51
CA GLY A 170 27.19 13.47 13.80
C GLY A 170 26.61 13.70 15.19
N ARG A 171 25.36 14.18 15.25
CA ARG A 171 24.54 14.16 16.47
C ARG A 171 23.52 13.04 16.37
N THR A 172 23.53 12.14 17.34
CA THR A 172 22.65 10.98 17.36
C THR A 172 21.92 10.89 18.69
N TYR A 173 20.64 10.51 18.62
CA TYR A 173 19.78 10.36 19.79
C TYR A 173 19.01 9.06 19.71
N LEU A 174 18.83 8.40 20.86
CA LEU A 174 18.07 7.16 20.95
C LEU A 174 16.63 7.45 21.38
N TYR A 175 15.69 6.96 20.58
CA TYR A 175 14.27 7.09 20.81
C TYR A 175 13.63 5.72 20.96
N ARG A 176 12.53 5.66 21.72
CA ARG A 176 11.73 4.45 21.95
C ARG A 176 10.33 4.64 21.40
N GLN A 177 9.78 3.60 20.79
CA GLN A 177 8.38 3.58 20.38
C GLN A 177 7.48 3.67 21.63
N PHE A 178 6.56 4.63 21.60
CA PHE A 178 5.48 4.76 22.58
C PHE A 178 4.19 4.25 21.95
N LEU A 179 3.34 3.63 22.77
CA LEU A 179 2.03 3.10 22.37
C LEU A 179 1.00 3.52 23.41
N SER A 180 -0.16 3.97 22.95
CA SER A 180 -1.32 4.17 23.80
C SER A 180 -1.90 2.82 24.26
N GLU A 181 -2.86 2.86 25.19
CA GLU A 181 -3.62 1.66 25.58
C GLU A 181 -4.26 0.96 24.37
N LYS A 182 -4.73 1.74 23.39
CA LYS A 182 -5.34 1.24 22.16
C LYS A 182 -4.31 0.65 21.20
N GLY A 183 -3.13 1.27 21.10
CA GLY A 183 -1.99 0.71 20.37
C GLY A 183 -1.55 -0.63 20.93
N GLU A 184 -1.48 -0.76 22.26
CA GLU A 184 -1.19 -2.04 22.92
C GLU A 184 -2.24 -3.12 22.66
N GLU A 185 -3.53 -2.77 22.73
CA GLU A 185 -4.64 -3.67 22.42
C GLU A 185 -4.51 -4.18 20.97
N ARG A 186 -4.31 -3.27 20.02
CA ARG A 186 -4.08 -3.59 18.60
C ARG A 186 -2.90 -4.53 18.41
N ASN A 187 -1.78 -4.29 19.08
CA ASN A 187 -0.59 -5.14 19.02
C ASN A 187 -0.82 -6.56 19.54
N LYS A 188 -1.78 -6.76 20.46
CA LYS A 188 -2.15 -8.09 20.97
C LYS A 188 -3.13 -8.82 20.04
N GLU A 189 -4.00 -8.09 19.35
CA GLU A 189 -5.08 -8.66 18.52
C GLU A 189 -4.68 -8.91 17.06
N GLU A 190 -3.97 -7.94 16.46
CA GLU A 190 -3.66 -7.97 15.03
C GLU A 190 -2.81 -9.17 14.60
N PRO A 191 -1.76 -9.61 15.34
CA PRO A 191 -1.03 -10.83 15.01
C PRO A 191 -1.93 -12.07 14.98
N LYS A 192 -2.90 -12.16 15.90
CA LYS A 192 -3.85 -13.26 15.98
C LYS A 192 -4.80 -13.24 14.76
N ALA A 193 -5.32 -12.06 14.43
CA ALA A 193 -6.18 -11.86 13.27
C ALA A 193 -5.43 -12.17 11.95
N LYS A 194 -4.17 -11.73 11.82
CA LYS A 194 -3.30 -12.02 10.66
C LYS A 194 -3.06 -13.52 10.51
N LYS A 195 -2.71 -14.21 11.60
CA LYS A 195 -2.53 -15.67 11.60
C LYS A 195 -3.82 -16.40 11.20
N ALA A 196 -4.96 -16.02 11.78
CA ALA A 196 -6.25 -16.60 11.43
C ALA A 196 -6.63 -16.36 9.95
N LYS A 197 -6.38 -15.15 9.42
CA LYS A 197 -6.59 -14.81 8.00
C LYS A 197 -5.68 -15.63 7.07
N LYS A 198 -4.40 -15.81 7.43
CA LYS A 198 -3.42 -16.66 6.70
C LYS A 198 -3.90 -18.12 6.66
N THR A 199 -4.26 -18.69 7.81
CA THR A 199 -4.81 -20.06 7.91
C THR A 199 -6.09 -20.21 7.07
N ARG A 200 -7.03 -19.26 7.16
CA ARG A 200 -8.28 -19.30 6.38
C ARG A 200 -8.02 -19.24 4.87
N ARG A 201 -7.13 -18.35 4.41
CA ARG A 201 -6.74 -18.24 2.99
C ARG A 201 -6.13 -19.54 2.49
N ARG A 202 -5.25 -20.14 3.28
CA ARG A 202 -4.61 -21.40 2.96
C ARG A 202 -5.60 -22.56 2.88
N LEU A 203 -6.49 -22.72 3.88
CA LEU A 203 -7.54 -23.74 3.84
C LEU A 203 -8.47 -23.57 2.63
N LYS A 204 -8.80 -22.32 2.28
CA LYS A 204 -9.56 -22.03 1.07
C LYS A 204 -8.79 -22.46 -0.19
N ALA A 205 -7.51 -22.11 -0.32
CA ALA A 205 -6.69 -22.49 -1.47
C ALA A 205 -6.57 -24.02 -1.63
N LEU A 206 -6.36 -24.75 -0.54
CA LEU A 206 -6.32 -26.23 -0.57
C LEU A 206 -7.67 -26.83 -0.96
N LYS A 207 -8.78 -26.26 -0.46
CA LYS A 207 -10.14 -26.66 -0.84
C LYS A 207 -10.41 -26.40 -2.32
N ASP A 208 -10.01 -25.24 -2.85
CA ASP A 208 -10.18 -24.88 -4.25
C ASP A 208 -9.38 -25.82 -5.18
N LEU A 209 -8.27 -26.37 -4.69
CA LEU A 209 -7.46 -27.41 -5.33
C LEU A 209 -8.01 -28.84 -5.11
N HIS A 210 -9.14 -29.02 -4.41
CA HIS A 210 -9.73 -30.34 -4.11
C HIS A 210 -8.73 -31.31 -3.45
N ILE A 211 -7.87 -30.79 -2.57
CA ILE A 211 -6.89 -31.58 -1.83
C ILE A 211 -7.51 -31.98 -0.48
N ASP A 212 -7.99 -33.21 -0.39
CA ASP A 212 -8.55 -33.80 0.85
C ASP A 212 -7.53 -34.70 1.58
N ASP A 213 -6.23 -34.56 1.29
CA ASP A 213 -5.17 -35.38 1.89
C ASP A 213 -4.87 -34.90 3.33
N PRO A 214 -5.14 -35.72 4.37
CA PRO A 214 -4.95 -35.32 5.76
C PRO A 214 -3.50 -34.99 6.11
N ASP A 215 -2.52 -35.64 5.46
CA ASP A 215 -1.10 -35.48 5.77
C ASP A 215 -0.57 -34.12 5.26
N ILE A 216 -1.13 -33.61 4.17
CA ILE A 216 -0.81 -32.27 3.63
C ILE A 216 -1.45 -31.18 4.50
N LEU A 217 -2.65 -31.44 5.01
CA LEU A 217 -3.40 -30.49 5.83
C LEU A 217 -2.75 -30.30 7.21
N SER A 218 -2.11 -31.32 7.78
CA SER A 218 -1.46 -31.26 9.10
C SER A 218 -0.15 -30.47 9.12
N ASP A 219 0.64 -30.49 8.04
CA ASP A 219 2.04 -30.04 8.03
C ASP A 219 2.26 -28.52 7.91
N ASN A 220 1.18 -27.74 7.91
CA ASN A 220 1.24 -26.29 7.76
C ASN A 220 1.91 -25.71 6.50
N LEU A 221 2.04 -26.50 5.42
CA LEU A 221 2.71 -26.12 4.16
C LEU A 221 1.84 -25.30 3.19
N ASP A 222 2.45 -24.33 2.52
CA ASP A 222 1.91 -23.67 1.33
C ASP A 222 2.17 -24.52 0.08
N ALA A 223 1.50 -24.20 -1.02
CA ALA A 223 1.51 -25.02 -2.22
C ALA A 223 1.61 -24.19 -3.51
N MET A 224 2.31 -24.71 -4.51
CA MET A 224 2.41 -24.13 -5.84
C MET A 224 2.23 -25.23 -6.88
N LEU A 225 1.35 -24.98 -7.85
CA LEU A 225 1.12 -25.89 -8.97
C LEU A 225 2.22 -25.71 -10.02
N LEU A 226 2.96 -26.78 -10.30
CA LEU A 226 3.93 -26.81 -11.39
C LEU A 226 3.21 -27.17 -12.68
N VAL A 227 2.90 -26.16 -13.48
CA VAL A 227 2.22 -26.33 -14.77
C VAL A 227 3.24 -26.68 -15.85
N PRO A 228 3.05 -27.77 -16.62
CA PRO A 228 3.93 -28.09 -17.75
C PRO A 228 3.96 -26.97 -18.79
N SER A 229 5.11 -26.78 -19.44
CA SER A 229 5.30 -25.75 -20.48
C SER A 229 4.35 -25.89 -21.67
N SER A 230 3.78 -27.08 -21.89
CA SER A 230 2.73 -27.33 -22.88
C SER A 230 1.57 -28.08 -22.23
N VAL A 231 0.39 -27.45 -22.22
CA VAL A 231 -0.86 -28.06 -21.74
C VAL A 231 -1.78 -28.28 -22.93
N THR A 232 -2.15 -29.54 -23.16
CA THR A 232 -3.20 -29.90 -24.12
C THR A 232 -4.50 -30.17 -23.36
N PRO A 233 -5.63 -29.57 -23.79
CA PRO A 233 -6.92 -29.90 -23.18
C PRO A 233 -7.25 -31.38 -23.40
N GLY A 234 -7.70 -32.04 -22.34
CA GLY A 234 -7.95 -33.48 -22.34
C GLY A 234 -7.39 -34.20 -21.10
N PRO A 235 -7.51 -35.54 -21.07
CA PRO A 235 -6.98 -36.36 -19.99
C PRO A 235 -5.47 -36.20 -19.86
N SER A 236 -5.00 -36.04 -18.64
CA SER A 236 -3.58 -35.88 -18.32
C SER A 236 -3.26 -36.53 -16.98
N GLU A 237 -1.99 -36.91 -16.81
CA GLU A 237 -1.49 -37.34 -15.52
C GLU A 237 -1.67 -36.25 -14.45
N PRO A 238 -1.77 -36.62 -13.16
CA PRO A 238 -1.80 -35.68 -12.05
C PRO A 238 -0.63 -34.69 -12.11
N PRO A 239 -0.88 -33.38 -12.22
CA PRO A 239 0.18 -32.40 -12.18
C PRO A 239 0.80 -32.34 -10.78
N ILE A 240 2.04 -31.86 -10.73
CA ILE A 240 2.81 -31.80 -9.50
C ILE A 240 2.41 -30.56 -8.72
N LEU A 241 2.12 -30.78 -7.45
CA LEU A 241 1.90 -29.72 -6.47
C LEU A 241 3.12 -29.69 -5.53
N ALA A 242 3.97 -28.69 -5.71
CA ALA A 242 5.11 -28.47 -4.83
C ALA A 242 4.63 -27.89 -3.50
N LEU A 243 4.93 -28.57 -2.39
CA LEU A 243 4.61 -28.17 -1.03
C LEU A 243 5.86 -27.59 -0.36
N TYR A 244 5.74 -26.40 0.22
CA TYR A 244 6.86 -25.70 0.84
C TYR A 244 6.45 -25.02 2.14
N GLU A 245 7.43 -24.71 2.98
CA GLU A 245 7.16 -23.98 4.23
C GLU A 245 6.62 -22.59 3.93
N PRO A 246 5.63 -22.09 4.69
CA PRO A 246 5.08 -20.76 4.47
C PRO A 246 6.15 -19.70 4.68
N ALA A 247 6.03 -18.57 3.97
CA ALA A 247 6.94 -17.45 4.12
C ALA A 247 7.09 -17.07 5.62
N PRO A 248 8.34 -16.91 6.10
CA PRO A 248 8.58 -16.52 7.48
C PRO A 248 7.94 -15.16 7.73
N ASP A 249 7.30 -15.00 8.88
CA ASP A 249 6.79 -13.69 9.26
C ASP A 249 7.99 -12.76 9.56
N PRO A 250 7.98 -11.50 9.10
CA PRO A 250 9.03 -10.55 9.41
C PRO A 250 9.18 -10.45 10.93
N LYS A 251 10.40 -10.65 11.41
CA LYS A 251 10.73 -10.49 12.84
C LYS A 251 10.52 -9.02 13.22
N PRO A 252 9.98 -8.73 14.43
CA PRO A 252 9.94 -7.36 14.93
C PRO A 252 11.34 -6.76 14.89
N ALA A 253 11.44 -5.56 14.32
CA ALA A 253 12.70 -4.84 14.30
C ALA A 253 13.01 -4.33 15.71
N GLU A 254 14.23 -4.54 16.21
CA GLU A 254 14.61 -3.92 17.48
C GLU A 254 14.97 -2.44 17.27
N ILE A 255 15.78 -2.17 16.23
CA ILE A 255 16.40 -0.88 15.94
C ILE A 255 16.18 -0.51 14.46
N ALA A 256 16.00 0.78 14.20
CA ALA A 256 16.10 1.40 12.89
C ALA A 256 16.81 2.76 12.98
N HIS A 257 17.24 3.33 11.85
CA HIS A 257 17.90 4.63 11.80
C HIS A 257 17.01 5.65 11.09
N LEU A 258 16.84 6.83 11.66
CA LEU A 258 16.09 7.94 11.07
C LEU A 258 17.05 9.10 10.79
N TYR A 259 17.04 9.64 9.58
CA TYR A 259 17.90 10.75 9.19
C TYR A 259 17.05 12.00 8.94
N LEU A 260 17.39 13.10 9.62
CA LEU A 260 16.70 14.39 9.51
C LEU A 260 17.61 15.42 8.82
N SER A 261 17.05 16.23 7.93
CA SER A 261 17.80 17.27 7.23
C SER A 261 16.95 18.54 7.05
N PRO A 262 17.50 19.73 7.36
CA PRO A 262 16.78 20.98 7.16
C PRO A 262 16.42 21.24 5.68
N ALA A 263 17.24 20.73 4.74
CA ALA A 263 16.96 20.76 3.30
C ALA A 263 15.68 20.01 2.89
N LYS A 264 15.09 19.24 3.82
CA LYS A 264 13.92 18.39 3.60
C LYS A 264 12.73 18.83 4.45
N LEU A 265 12.77 20.03 5.05
CA LEU A 265 11.60 20.62 5.68
C LEU A 265 10.48 20.80 4.65
N MET A 266 9.29 20.34 5.00
CA MET A 266 8.09 20.40 4.14
C MET A 266 7.14 21.51 4.58
N GLY A 267 7.17 21.88 5.85
CA GLY A 267 6.35 22.96 6.38
C GLY A 267 6.46 23.10 7.90
N GLU A 268 6.02 24.25 8.37
CA GLU A 268 5.89 24.55 9.80
C GLU A 268 4.40 24.80 10.10
N GLY A 269 3.89 24.08 11.09
CA GLY A 269 2.59 24.31 11.69
C GLY A 269 2.72 25.12 12.98
N HIS A 270 1.58 25.59 13.51
CA HIS A 270 1.58 26.31 14.78
C HIS A 270 2.21 25.50 15.93
N HIS A 271 2.04 24.18 15.89
CA HIS A 271 2.37 23.23 16.95
C HIS A 271 3.52 22.28 16.59
N SER A 272 3.97 22.28 15.32
CA SER A 272 4.83 21.22 14.82
C SER A 272 5.73 21.64 13.67
N LEU A 273 6.90 21.02 13.56
CA LEU A 273 7.75 21.07 12.37
C LEU A 273 7.61 19.77 11.58
N VAL A 274 7.54 19.85 10.25
CA VAL A 274 7.35 18.68 9.39
C VAL A 274 8.51 18.56 8.42
N ALA A 275 9.16 17.39 8.41
CA ALA A 275 10.28 17.08 7.53
C ALA A 275 10.04 15.79 6.76
N ASN A 276 10.50 15.75 5.50
CA ASN A 276 10.69 14.49 4.81
C ASN A 276 11.97 13.84 5.34
N ALA A 277 11.84 12.66 5.93
CA ALA A 277 12.93 11.92 6.54
C ALA A 277 13.28 10.67 5.72
N GLU A 278 14.54 10.27 5.78
CA GLU A 278 14.95 8.93 5.36
C GLU A 278 14.92 8.01 6.56
N TRP A 279 14.21 6.90 6.42
CA TRP A 279 14.09 5.89 7.44
C TRP A 279 14.72 4.60 6.93
N GLU A 280 15.80 4.19 7.57
CA GLU A 280 16.52 2.96 7.27
C GLU A 280 16.08 1.87 8.24
N ILE A 281 15.38 0.89 7.70
CA ILE A 281 14.70 -0.18 8.44
C ILE A 281 15.22 -1.54 7.98
N PRO A 282 15.01 -2.63 8.76
CA PRO A 282 15.32 -3.97 8.28
C PRO A 282 14.61 -4.26 6.95
N ARG A 283 15.37 -4.76 5.98
CA ARG A 283 14.90 -4.98 4.61
C ARG A 283 13.70 -5.93 4.55
N SER A 284 13.65 -6.92 5.44
CA SER A 284 12.56 -7.90 5.55
C SER A 284 11.20 -7.31 5.94
N LEU A 285 11.14 -6.05 6.40
CA LEU A 285 9.87 -5.35 6.64
C LEU A 285 9.19 -4.88 5.34
N VAL A 286 9.97 -4.61 4.29
CA VAL A 286 9.48 -3.97 3.05
C VAL A 286 9.79 -4.77 1.79
N VAL A 287 10.78 -5.67 1.84
CA VAL A 287 11.07 -6.62 0.77
C VAL A 287 10.91 -8.04 1.30
N PRO A 288 9.95 -8.82 0.78
CA PRO A 288 9.74 -10.18 1.23
C PRO A 288 10.93 -11.07 0.88
N ASP A 289 11.13 -12.11 1.69
CA ASP A 289 12.06 -13.18 1.35
C ASP A 289 11.63 -13.86 0.04
N ILE A 290 12.60 -14.38 -0.70
CA ILE A 290 12.41 -14.96 -2.02
C ILE A 290 12.47 -16.48 -1.91
N LEU A 291 11.50 -17.17 -2.51
CA LEU A 291 11.56 -18.60 -2.74
C LEU A 291 11.94 -18.84 -4.20
N CYS A 292 13.13 -19.42 -4.44
CA CYS A 292 13.65 -19.63 -5.79
C CYS A 292 12.87 -20.73 -6.52
N TYR A 293 12.21 -20.36 -7.61
CA TYR A 293 11.42 -21.28 -8.44
C TYR A 293 12.30 -22.36 -9.09
N GLU A 294 13.49 -22.00 -9.56
CA GLU A 294 14.45 -22.93 -10.16
C GLU A 294 14.92 -23.98 -9.15
N CYS A 295 15.23 -23.57 -7.90
CA CYS A 295 15.55 -24.53 -6.83
C CYS A 295 14.39 -25.46 -6.52
N ILE A 296 13.14 -24.98 -6.57
CA ILE A 296 11.95 -25.84 -6.38
C ILE A 296 11.89 -26.88 -7.50
N LEU A 297 12.06 -26.46 -8.76
CA LEU A 297 12.01 -27.37 -9.89
C LEU A 297 13.09 -28.44 -9.79
N GLU A 298 14.31 -28.07 -9.41
CA GLU A 298 15.42 -29.01 -9.23
C GLU A 298 15.16 -29.99 -8.08
N ASP A 299 14.74 -29.51 -6.90
CA ASP A 299 14.47 -30.35 -5.73
C ASP A 299 13.30 -31.32 -5.99
N VAL A 300 12.25 -30.84 -6.66
CA VAL A 300 11.14 -31.69 -7.11
C VAL A 300 11.63 -32.73 -8.12
N HIS A 301 12.46 -32.33 -9.09
CA HIS A 301 13.00 -33.25 -10.08
C HIS A 301 13.87 -34.34 -9.45
N GLN A 302 14.75 -33.98 -8.52
CA GLN A 302 15.57 -34.95 -7.77
C GLN A 302 14.70 -35.88 -6.93
N THR A 303 13.66 -35.36 -6.29
CA THR A 303 12.72 -36.17 -5.51
C THR A 303 11.99 -37.18 -6.38
N LEU A 304 11.53 -36.77 -7.57
CA LEU A 304 10.92 -37.67 -8.55
C LEU A 304 11.89 -38.73 -9.07
N LEU A 305 13.12 -38.35 -9.41
CA LEU A 305 14.14 -39.30 -9.86
C LEU A 305 14.41 -40.37 -8.79
N ALA A 306 14.48 -39.95 -7.53
CA ALA A 306 14.68 -40.85 -6.40
C ALA A 306 13.47 -41.75 -6.13
N SER A 307 12.24 -41.23 -6.27
CA SER A 307 11.02 -41.99 -5.98
C SER A 307 10.55 -42.88 -7.14
N ASP A 308 10.69 -42.40 -8.37
CA ASP A 308 10.08 -43.00 -9.57
C ASP A 308 11.11 -43.67 -10.49
N GLY A 309 12.40 -43.41 -10.29
CA GLY A 309 13.44 -43.80 -11.25
C GLY A 309 13.48 -42.89 -12.48
N ALA A 310 14.59 -42.90 -13.20
CA ALA A 310 14.82 -42.00 -14.34
C ALA A 310 13.80 -42.14 -15.48
N ASP A 311 13.17 -43.30 -15.60
CA ASP A 311 12.18 -43.67 -16.61
C ASP A 311 10.75 -43.80 -16.05
N GLY A 312 10.54 -43.50 -14.76
CA GLY A 312 9.25 -43.68 -14.10
C GLY A 312 8.91 -45.14 -13.76
N SER A 313 9.85 -46.08 -13.91
CA SER A 313 9.64 -47.51 -13.66
C SER A 313 9.20 -47.82 -12.22
N MET A 314 9.66 -47.04 -11.24
CA MET A 314 9.35 -47.17 -9.82
C MET A 314 8.18 -46.29 -9.35
N LYS A 315 7.53 -45.56 -10.25
CA LYS A 315 6.40 -44.68 -9.91
C LYS A 315 5.31 -45.49 -9.19
N ASP A 316 4.88 -44.97 -8.04
CA ASP A 316 3.83 -45.59 -7.21
C ASP A 316 2.54 -45.80 -8.03
N GLU A 317 2.00 -47.03 -7.99
CA GLU A 317 0.79 -47.43 -8.72
C GLU A 317 -0.40 -46.51 -8.45
N LYS A 318 -0.50 -45.93 -7.24
CA LYS A 318 -1.59 -44.99 -6.92
C LYS A 318 -1.58 -43.75 -7.81
N TRP A 319 -0.41 -43.33 -8.29
CA TRP A 319 -0.26 -42.17 -9.17
C TRP A 319 -0.35 -42.55 -10.64
N LYS A 320 -0.10 -43.82 -11.01
CA LYS A 320 -0.39 -44.35 -12.36
C LYS A 320 -1.90 -44.50 -12.60
N ALA A 321 -2.65 -44.86 -11.56
CA ALA A 321 -4.10 -45.07 -11.64
C ALA A 321 -4.93 -43.77 -11.60
N LYS A 322 -4.35 -42.68 -11.10
CA LYS A 322 -5.02 -41.36 -11.01
C LYS A 322 -4.86 -40.60 -12.32
N SER A 323 -5.92 -39.93 -12.75
CA SER A 323 -5.90 -39.02 -13.91
C SER A 323 -6.90 -37.89 -13.69
N GLY A 324 -6.75 -36.82 -14.46
CA GLY A 324 -7.67 -35.70 -14.47
C GLY A 324 -7.69 -35.05 -15.84
N VAL A 325 -8.38 -33.93 -15.97
CA VAL A 325 -8.63 -33.29 -17.25
C VAL A 325 -8.22 -31.83 -17.21
N TRP A 326 -7.41 -31.41 -18.18
CA TRP A 326 -7.21 -30.00 -18.45
C TRP A 326 -8.41 -29.47 -19.23
N GLN A 327 -9.15 -28.57 -18.60
CA GLN A 327 -10.29 -27.90 -19.20
C GLN A 327 -9.87 -26.53 -19.71
N LYS A 328 -10.31 -26.20 -20.92
CA LYS A 328 -10.14 -24.87 -21.49
C LYS A 328 -11.18 -23.94 -20.87
N HIS A 329 -10.72 -22.87 -20.23
CA HIS A 329 -11.56 -21.81 -19.71
C HIS A 329 -11.24 -20.52 -20.47
N GLN A 330 -12.26 -19.91 -21.07
CA GLN A 330 -12.12 -18.59 -21.67
C GLN A 330 -12.40 -17.57 -20.58
N GLY A 331 -11.35 -16.84 -20.18
CA GLY A 331 -11.46 -15.70 -19.28
C GLY A 331 -10.95 -14.47 -20.03
N GLY A 332 -11.77 -13.45 -20.16
CA GLY A 332 -11.39 -12.22 -20.84
C GLY A 332 -12.13 -11.03 -20.27
N HIS A 333 -11.54 -9.86 -20.41
CA HIS A 333 -12.25 -8.61 -20.17
C HIS A 333 -13.09 -8.32 -21.43
N PRO A 334 -14.34 -7.85 -21.26
CA PRO A 334 -15.16 -7.44 -22.40
C PRO A 334 -14.45 -6.33 -23.17
N THR A 335 -14.83 -6.15 -24.44
CA THR A 335 -14.34 -5.02 -25.26
C THR A 335 -14.57 -3.72 -24.52
N GLU A 336 -13.49 -3.01 -24.21
CA GLU A 336 -13.56 -1.72 -23.54
C GLU A 336 -13.58 -0.61 -24.59
N VAL A 337 -14.47 0.35 -24.38
CA VAL A 337 -14.52 1.58 -25.18
C VAL A 337 -13.67 2.59 -24.45
N VAL A 338 -12.44 2.79 -24.92
CA VAL A 338 -11.49 3.72 -24.31
C VAL A 338 -11.51 5.02 -25.12
N PRO A 339 -11.54 6.20 -24.48
CA PRO A 339 -11.35 7.46 -25.21
C PRO A 339 -10.02 7.39 -25.96
N ALA A 340 -10.01 7.65 -27.27
CA ALA A 340 -8.76 7.79 -27.99
C ALA A 340 -7.99 8.94 -27.35
N ALA A 341 -6.72 8.71 -26.98
CA ALA A 341 -5.85 9.81 -26.58
C ALA A 341 -5.94 10.89 -27.67
N LEU A 342 -6.25 12.12 -27.27
CA LEU A 342 -6.17 13.28 -28.15
C LEU A 342 -4.74 13.32 -28.69
N GLU A 343 -4.53 12.85 -29.91
CA GLU A 343 -3.35 13.24 -30.68
C GLU A 343 -3.35 14.76 -30.64
N GLN A 344 -2.25 15.32 -30.12
CA GLN A 344 -2.07 16.76 -30.02
C GLN A 344 -2.28 17.35 -31.42
N LEU A 345 -3.46 17.93 -31.63
CA LEU A 345 -3.77 18.72 -32.80
C LEU A 345 -2.72 19.82 -32.86
N GLN A 346 -1.79 19.71 -33.82
CA GLN A 346 -0.93 20.82 -34.20
C GLN A 346 -1.87 21.95 -34.63
N PHE A 347 -1.90 23.01 -33.84
CA PHE A 347 -2.69 24.21 -34.14
C PHE A 347 -2.07 24.90 -35.35
N ASP A 348 -2.79 24.89 -36.48
CA ASP A 348 -2.53 25.84 -37.56
C ASP A 348 -3.07 27.22 -37.14
N SER A 349 -2.25 28.25 -37.30
CA SER A 349 -2.30 29.49 -36.53
C SER A 349 -3.38 30.51 -36.96
N GLU A 350 -4.33 30.18 -37.82
CA GLU A 350 -5.16 31.22 -38.46
C GLU A 350 -6.68 31.16 -38.34
N HIS A 351 -7.31 30.14 -37.75
CA HIS A 351 -8.80 30.14 -37.67
C HIS A 351 -9.35 29.71 -36.30
N ARG A 352 -9.73 30.70 -35.48
CA ARG A 352 -10.46 30.52 -34.21
C ARG A 352 -11.97 30.36 -34.45
N LEU A 353 -12.42 29.11 -34.57
CA LEU A 353 -13.78 28.72 -34.17
C LEU A 353 -13.68 27.49 -33.25
N PRO A 354 -14.47 27.42 -32.17
CA PRO A 354 -14.45 26.27 -31.27
C PRO A 354 -15.13 25.09 -31.97
N ILE A 355 -14.35 24.26 -32.64
CA ILE A 355 -14.81 22.93 -33.05
C ILE A 355 -14.93 22.13 -31.75
N GLN A 356 -16.14 21.72 -31.38
CA GLN A 356 -16.35 20.76 -30.29
C GLN A 356 -15.45 19.55 -30.57
N PRO A 357 -14.61 19.10 -29.61
CA PRO A 357 -13.77 17.94 -29.85
C PRO A 357 -14.68 16.75 -30.16
N LEU A 358 -14.55 16.22 -31.37
CA LEU A 358 -15.20 14.98 -31.76
C LEU A 358 -14.53 13.89 -30.91
N ALA A 359 -15.21 13.43 -29.85
CA ALA A 359 -14.70 12.34 -29.03
C ALA A 359 -14.59 11.09 -29.93
N SER A 360 -13.37 10.75 -30.33
CA SER A 360 -13.08 9.48 -30.96
C SER A 360 -12.88 8.44 -29.86
N TYR A 361 -13.59 7.34 -29.97
CA TYR A 361 -13.44 6.20 -29.06
C TYR A 361 -12.65 5.12 -29.79
N VAL A 362 -11.64 4.56 -29.14
CA VAL A 362 -10.99 3.34 -29.62
C VAL A 362 -11.67 2.17 -28.94
N LEU A 363 -12.21 1.26 -29.75
CA LEU A 363 -12.59 -0.06 -29.29
C LEU A 363 -11.29 -0.83 -29.02
N CYS A 364 -10.91 -0.93 -27.74
CA CYS A 364 -9.88 -1.85 -27.33
C CYS A 364 -10.48 -3.25 -27.38
N SER A 365 -10.06 -4.03 -28.37
CA SER A 365 -10.46 -5.44 -28.51
C SER A 365 -10.23 -6.14 -27.17
N GLY A 366 -11.31 -6.62 -26.55
CA GLY A 366 -11.20 -7.40 -25.31
C GLY A 366 -10.25 -8.58 -25.53
N SER A 367 -9.36 -8.84 -24.58
CA SER A 367 -8.49 -10.01 -24.68
C SER A 367 -9.25 -11.24 -24.18
N LEU A 368 -9.41 -12.24 -25.05
CA LEU A 368 -9.84 -13.58 -24.64
C LEU A 368 -8.59 -14.39 -24.29
N GLU A 369 -8.20 -14.36 -23.01
CA GLU A 369 -7.17 -15.28 -22.54
C GLU A 369 -7.75 -16.69 -22.41
N THR A 370 -7.12 -17.63 -23.10
CA THR A 370 -7.36 -19.05 -22.86
C THR A 370 -6.60 -19.46 -21.61
N LYS A 371 -7.30 -19.68 -20.50
CA LYS A 371 -6.73 -20.25 -19.27
C LYS A 371 -7.04 -21.75 -19.22
N TYR A 372 -6.08 -22.56 -18.82
CA TYR A 372 -6.31 -23.98 -18.61
C TYR A 372 -6.48 -24.25 -17.11
N LYS A 373 -7.56 -24.93 -16.74
CA LYS A 373 -7.82 -25.35 -15.37
C LYS A 373 -7.79 -26.87 -15.31
N TYR A 374 -6.92 -27.42 -14.47
CA TYR A 374 -6.92 -28.85 -14.21
C TYR A 374 -8.06 -29.22 -13.26
N VAL A 375 -8.79 -30.29 -13.58
CA VAL A 375 -9.82 -30.87 -12.74
C VAL A 375 -9.46 -32.34 -12.51
N GLY A 376 -9.05 -32.66 -11.30
CA GLY A 376 -8.60 -34.00 -10.92
C GLY A 376 -7.66 -33.98 -9.72
N PRO A 377 -7.09 -35.13 -9.35
CA PRO A 377 -6.16 -35.23 -8.23
C PRO A 377 -4.79 -34.61 -8.58
N PHE A 378 -4.14 -34.02 -7.58
CA PHE A 378 -2.76 -33.51 -7.68
C PHE A 378 -1.77 -34.49 -7.04
N ARG A 379 -0.52 -34.49 -7.53
CA ARG A 379 0.59 -35.23 -6.92
C ARG A 379 1.40 -34.29 -6.02
N PRO A 380 1.27 -34.38 -4.68
CA PRO A 380 2.03 -33.56 -3.75
C PRO A 380 3.49 -33.98 -3.69
N ILE A 381 4.41 -33.02 -3.70
CA ILE A 381 5.85 -33.23 -3.48
C ILE A 381 6.34 -32.18 -2.50
N LYS A 382 6.80 -32.62 -1.33
CA LYS A 382 7.38 -31.74 -0.32
C LYS A 382 8.79 -31.35 -0.72
N THR A 383 9.03 -30.04 -0.79
CA THR A 383 10.33 -29.48 -1.15
C THR A 383 11.14 -29.13 0.10
N ASN A 384 12.46 -29.22 0.01
CA ASN A 384 13.41 -28.79 1.04
C ASN A 384 13.95 -27.37 0.82
N VAL A 385 13.43 -26.68 -0.20
CA VAL A 385 13.85 -25.33 -0.57
C VAL A 385 13.43 -24.34 0.52
N LYS A 386 14.39 -23.58 1.02
CA LYS A 386 14.17 -22.56 2.05
C LYS A 386 13.94 -21.20 1.43
N TRP A 387 13.24 -20.34 2.16
CA TRP A 387 13.17 -18.91 1.88
C TRP A 387 14.55 -18.29 2.01
N GLN A 388 14.87 -17.38 1.09
CA GLN A 388 16.17 -16.76 0.94
C GLN A 388 16.05 -15.25 1.04
N ASN A 389 17.07 -14.63 1.59
CA ASN A 389 17.19 -13.18 1.70
C ASN A 389 18.64 -12.77 1.40
N GLY A 390 18.94 -11.47 1.54
CA GLY A 390 20.26 -10.90 1.26
C GLY A 390 21.44 -11.56 2.00
N GLU A 391 21.21 -12.43 2.98
CA GLU A 391 22.25 -13.20 3.65
C GLU A 391 22.71 -14.42 2.85
N ASN A 392 21.79 -15.13 2.20
CA ASN A 392 22.04 -16.45 1.62
C ASN A 392 21.22 -16.66 0.34
N TYR A 393 21.70 -16.12 -0.78
CA TYR A 393 21.14 -16.41 -2.10
C TYR A 393 21.78 -17.65 -2.72
N CYS A 394 20.96 -18.47 -3.38
CA CYS A 394 21.40 -19.57 -4.22
C CYS A 394 21.97 -19.04 -5.54
N ALA A 395 22.73 -19.89 -6.24
CA ALA A 395 23.33 -19.55 -7.53
C ALA A 395 22.33 -19.01 -8.56
N HIS A 396 21.07 -19.47 -8.57
CA HIS A 396 20.03 -18.95 -9.47
C HIS A 396 19.69 -17.48 -9.20
N ILE A 397 19.45 -17.15 -7.93
CA ILE A 397 19.15 -15.78 -7.54
C ILE A 397 20.38 -14.89 -7.74
N SER A 398 21.57 -15.35 -7.33
CA SER A 398 22.83 -14.63 -7.57
C SER A 398 23.05 -14.31 -9.04
N LYS A 399 22.82 -15.28 -9.93
CA LYS A 399 22.90 -15.09 -11.38
C LYS A 399 21.89 -14.06 -11.89
N ARG A 400 20.64 -14.10 -11.41
CA ARG A 400 19.59 -13.13 -11.79
C ARG A 400 19.92 -11.71 -11.30
N LEU A 401 20.56 -11.60 -10.14
CA LEU A 401 20.98 -10.32 -9.55
C LEU A 401 22.33 -9.82 -10.09
N HIS A 402 22.98 -10.59 -10.97
CA HIS A 402 24.33 -10.32 -11.50
C HIS A 402 25.39 -10.13 -10.41
N ILE A 403 25.37 -11.02 -9.40
CA ILE A 403 26.35 -11.03 -8.31
C ILE A 403 27.09 -12.37 -8.24
N ASP A 404 28.29 -12.34 -7.68
CA ASP A 404 29.05 -13.56 -7.41
C ASP A 404 28.38 -14.37 -6.30
N GLU A 405 28.44 -15.69 -6.40
CA GLU A 405 27.90 -16.59 -5.38
C GLU A 405 28.58 -16.33 -4.02
N GLY A 406 27.78 -16.21 -2.95
CA GLY A 406 28.26 -15.90 -1.61
C GLY A 406 28.54 -14.41 -1.34
N THR A 407 28.34 -13.53 -2.32
CA THR A 407 28.38 -12.07 -2.11
C THR A 407 26.99 -11.49 -1.83
N ARG A 408 26.93 -10.45 -1.00
CA ARG A 408 25.67 -9.75 -0.74
C ARG A 408 25.41 -8.74 -1.85
N ALA A 409 24.26 -8.84 -2.52
CA ALA A 409 23.86 -7.88 -3.56
C ALA A 409 23.50 -6.50 -3.00
N HIS A 410 23.02 -6.46 -1.76
CA HIS A 410 22.46 -5.28 -1.12
C HIS A 410 22.56 -5.46 0.41
N PRO A 411 22.43 -4.39 1.19
CA PRO A 411 22.36 -4.49 2.65
C PRO A 411 21.13 -5.28 3.13
N LEU A 412 21.17 -5.68 4.41
CA LEU A 412 20.03 -6.27 5.13
C LEU A 412 19.07 -5.22 5.67
N THR A 413 19.34 -3.96 5.37
CA THR A 413 18.48 -2.80 5.61
C THR A 413 17.97 -2.26 4.28
N ALA A 414 16.87 -1.52 4.33
CA ALA A 414 16.35 -0.76 3.21
C ALA A 414 16.06 0.66 3.68
N LYS A 415 16.35 1.63 2.82
CA LYS A 415 16.09 3.04 3.08
C LYS A 415 14.83 3.47 2.35
N VAL A 416 13.86 3.98 3.10
CA VAL A 416 12.57 4.46 2.61
C VAL A 416 12.37 5.92 3.03
N SER A 417 11.46 6.61 2.36
CA SER A 417 11.07 7.99 2.66
C SER A 417 9.76 8.00 3.44
N VAL A 418 9.75 8.73 4.56
CA VAL A 418 8.59 8.95 5.44
C VAL A 418 8.52 10.43 5.82
N VAL A 419 7.39 10.86 6.35
CA VAL A 419 7.26 12.18 6.98
C VAL A 419 7.51 12.06 8.47
N ALA A 420 8.42 12.87 9.00
CA ALA A 420 8.62 13.06 10.42
C ALA A 420 7.93 14.36 10.85
N LYS A 421 6.96 14.25 11.75
CA LYS A 421 6.33 15.39 12.43
C LYS A 421 6.92 15.51 13.83
N LEU A 422 7.42 16.70 14.16
CA LEU A 422 8.08 17.06 15.40
C LEU A 422 7.19 18.05 16.17
N SER A 423 7.10 17.93 17.49
CA SER A 423 6.33 18.81 18.37
C SER A 423 7.19 19.95 18.94
N LYS A 424 6.58 21.11 19.16
CA LYS A 424 7.18 22.20 19.94
C LYS A 424 7.19 21.86 21.43
N GLU A 425 8.14 22.42 22.17
CA GLU A 425 8.21 22.25 23.63
C GLU A 425 6.89 22.65 24.31
N ASP A 426 6.48 21.87 25.32
CA ASP A 426 5.23 22.00 26.06
C ASP A 426 3.93 21.83 25.23
N ASP A 427 4.01 21.22 24.04
CA ASP A 427 2.85 20.94 23.19
C ASP A 427 2.46 19.45 23.15
N ASN A 428 1.24 19.16 23.58
CA ASN A 428 0.69 17.81 23.63
C ASN A 428 -0.10 17.43 22.35
N HIS A 429 -0.21 18.31 21.35
CA HIS A 429 -0.98 18.01 20.13
C HIS A 429 -0.47 16.77 19.40
N LEU A 430 0.86 16.57 19.36
CA LEU A 430 1.45 15.45 18.62
C LEU A 430 1.15 14.10 19.30
N SER A 431 1.22 14.05 20.63
CA SER A 431 0.87 12.86 21.40
C SER A 431 -0.61 12.52 21.24
N HIS A 432 -1.50 13.52 21.35
CA HIS A 432 -2.94 13.29 21.10
C HIS A 432 -3.22 12.83 19.67
N GLU A 433 -2.55 13.41 18.68
CA GLU A 433 -2.69 12.98 17.28
C GLU A 433 -2.25 11.52 17.07
N SER A 434 -1.15 11.12 17.70
CA SER A 434 -0.66 9.73 17.70
C SER A 434 -1.71 8.76 18.26
N ASP A 435 -2.30 9.08 19.42
CA ASP A 435 -3.33 8.25 20.06
C ASP A 435 -4.53 8.05 19.12
N ILE A 436 -4.96 9.11 18.44
CA ILE A 436 -6.05 9.05 17.45
C ILE A 436 -5.71 8.12 16.26
N TYR A 437 -4.48 8.11 15.76
CA TYR A 437 -4.07 7.16 14.71
C TYR A 437 -4.13 5.69 15.17
N GLU A 438 -3.82 5.45 16.45
CA GLU A 438 -3.90 4.12 17.07
C GLU A 438 -5.34 3.67 17.34
N GLU A 439 -6.28 4.60 17.40
CA GLU A 439 -7.71 4.32 17.51
C GLU A 439 -8.38 4.08 16.17
N PHE A 440 -7.96 4.76 15.11
CA PHE A 440 -8.64 4.72 13.82
C PHE A 440 -8.85 3.31 13.26
N PRO A 441 -10.04 3.02 12.69
CA PRO A 441 -10.32 1.72 12.13
C PRO A 441 -9.41 1.44 10.93
N ARG A 442 -9.06 0.16 10.75
CA ARG A 442 -8.11 -0.31 9.74
C ARG A 442 -8.41 0.22 8.32
N HIS A 443 -9.67 0.30 7.94
CA HIS A 443 -10.07 0.71 6.59
C HIS A 443 -9.81 2.20 6.28
N PHE A 444 -9.50 3.04 7.28
CA PHE A 444 -9.06 4.41 7.03
C PHE A 444 -7.69 4.48 6.34
N PHE A 445 -6.89 3.43 6.50
CA PHE A 445 -5.56 3.31 5.90
C PHE A 445 -5.58 2.51 4.59
N GLU A 446 -6.73 1.99 4.17
CA GLU A 446 -6.83 1.05 3.05
C GLU A 446 -7.44 1.70 1.82
N HIS A 447 -6.94 1.33 0.65
CA HIS A 447 -7.58 1.64 -0.63
C HIS A 447 -8.45 0.47 -1.06
N TRP A 448 -9.62 0.76 -1.60
CA TRP A 448 -10.57 -0.24 -2.06
C TRP A 448 -10.99 0.06 -3.50
N ASN A 449 -11.38 -0.98 -4.25
CA ASN A 449 -11.98 -0.79 -5.57
C ASN A 449 -13.38 -0.16 -5.47
N GLY A 450 -13.79 0.44 -6.58
CA GLY A 450 -15.11 1.03 -6.73
C GLY A 450 -15.30 2.37 -6.02
N TYR A 451 -16.57 2.71 -5.84
CA TYR A 451 -17.03 4.01 -5.37
C TYR A 451 -18.05 3.83 -4.24
N ASN A 452 -18.25 4.89 -3.46
CA ASN A 452 -19.28 4.96 -2.44
C ASN A 452 -20.08 6.27 -2.55
N VAL A 453 -21.36 6.22 -2.19
CA VAL A 453 -22.16 7.44 -1.96
C VAL A 453 -22.17 7.75 -0.46
N VAL A 454 -21.48 8.82 -0.09
CA VAL A 454 -21.27 9.22 1.32
C VAL A 454 -22.13 10.43 1.67
N VAL A 455 -23.28 10.19 2.31
CA VAL A 455 -24.18 11.27 2.76
C VAL A 455 -23.40 12.28 3.61
N PRO A 456 -23.56 13.61 3.37
CA PRO A 456 -24.58 14.26 2.54
C PRO A 456 -24.27 14.37 1.04
N LEU A 457 -23.12 13.87 0.57
CA LEU A 457 -22.82 13.82 -0.86
C LEU A 457 -23.76 12.83 -1.56
N LEU A 458 -24.26 13.24 -2.72
CA LEU A 458 -25.11 12.41 -3.58
C LEU A 458 -24.31 11.74 -4.70
N ASN A 459 -23.15 12.30 -5.05
CA ASN A 459 -22.31 11.77 -6.11
C ASN A 459 -21.41 10.65 -5.57
N PRO A 460 -21.21 9.56 -6.32
CA PRO A 460 -20.26 8.51 -5.95
C PRO A 460 -18.84 9.08 -5.88
N THR A 461 -18.07 8.67 -4.88
CA THR A 461 -16.66 9.05 -4.68
C THR A 461 -15.80 7.81 -4.54
N PRO A 462 -14.56 7.80 -5.06
CA PRO A 462 -13.69 6.63 -4.94
C PRO A 462 -13.44 6.22 -3.48
N VAL A 463 -13.28 4.91 -3.25
CA VAL A 463 -13.04 4.37 -1.91
C VAL A 463 -11.54 4.31 -1.59
N GLY A 464 -10.87 5.47 -1.56
CA GLY A 464 -9.46 5.59 -1.16
C GLY A 464 -9.25 5.61 0.35
N ALA A 465 -8.01 5.45 0.82
CA ALA A 465 -7.67 5.68 2.22
C ALA A 465 -7.99 7.12 2.66
N VAL A 466 -8.51 7.27 3.88
CA VAL A 466 -8.91 8.55 4.47
C VAL A 466 -7.72 9.27 5.09
N VAL A 467 -6.83 8.52 5.75
CA VAL A 467 -5.71 9.04 6.54
C VAL A 467 -4.37 8.44 6.08
N PRO A 468 -3.23 9.11 6.30
CA PRO A 468 -1.89 8.58 6.00
C PRO A 468 -1.64 7.24 6.69
N GLN A 469 -0.78 6.39 6.14
CA GLN A 469 -0.20 5.31 6.96
C GLN A 469 0.51 5.89 8.18
N TYR A 470 0.37 5.21 9.32
CA TYR A 470 0.98 5.56 10.59
C TYR A 470 2.11 4.60 10.92
N TYR A 471 3.33 5.12 11.09
CA TYR A 471 4.57 4.36 11.30
C TYR A 471 5.13 4.51 12.72
N GLY A 472 4.27 4.92 13.65
CA GLY A 472 4.56 4.98 15.08
C GLY A 472 4.94 6.37 15.58
N TYR A 473 4.87 6.49 16.90
CA TYR A 473 5.25 7.65 17.67
C TYR A 473 6.39 7.27 18.61
N TYR A 474 7.40 8.11 18.66
CA TYR A 474 8.67 7.83 19.32
C TYR A 474 9.06 8.97 20.24
N GLU A 475 9.48 8.64 21.45
CA GLU A 475 9.90 9.59 22.47
C GLU A 475 11.39 9.45 22.77
N PRO A 476 12.09 10.56 23.09
CA PRO A 476 13.49 10.51 23.46
C PRO A 476 13.68 9.69 24.74
N GLN A 477 14.73 8.89 24.81
CA GLN A 477 15.05 8.17 26.05
C GLN A 477 15.45 9.16 27.17
N GLU A 478 15.09 8.88 28.42
CA GLU A 478 15.28 9.77 29.58
C GLU A 478 16.71 10.31 29.78
N ASP A 479 17.72 9.58 29.31
CA ASP A 479 19.13 10.00 29.42
C ASP A 479 19.51 11.05 28.37
N ALA A 480 18.79 11.13 27.25
CA ALA A 480 19.07 12.03 26.14
C ALA A 480 18.48 13.45 26.33
N SER A 481 17.43 13.60 27.15
CA SER A 481 16.68 14.85 27.32
C SER A 481 17.06 15.66 28.57
N ARG A 482 18.09 15.26 29.32
CA ARG A 482 18.40 15.89 30.63
C ARG A 482 18.88 17.34 30.55
N ASP A 483 19.50 17.72 29.43
CA ASP A 483 20.16 19.03 29.27
C ASP A 483 19.49 19.94 28.22
N GLN A 484 18.62 19.40 27.35
CA GLN A 484 17.90 20.14 26.32
C GLN A 484 16.59 19.44 25.91
N TYR A 485 15.60 20.23 25.47
CA TYR A 485 14.38 19.68 24.88
C TYR A 485 14.70 18.90 23.60
N LEU A 486 14.09 17.72 23.47
CA LEU A 486 14.13 16.89 22.28
C LEU A 486 12.68 16.53 21.94
N SER A 487 12.25 16.94 20.75
CA SER A 487 10.90 16.71 20.28
C SER A 487 10.60 15.22 20.14
N PRO A 488 9.42 14.74 20.59
CA PRO A 488 8.92 13.46 20.14
C PRO A 488 8.70 13.46 18.62
N ILE A 489 8.70 12.27 18.02
CA ILE A 489 8.66 12.09 16.57
C ILE A 489 7.48 11.20 16.21
N MET A 490 6.60 11.70 15.37
CA MET A 490 5.56 10.88 14.72
C MET A 490 5.94 10.62 13.26
N LEU A 491 5.95 9.36 12.85
CA LEU A 491 6.27 8.95 11.48
C LEU A 491 5.00 8.63 10.69
N LEU A 492 4.86 9.23 9.50
CA LEU A 492 3.68 9.10 8.63
C LEU A 492 4.06 8.84 7.16
N GLU A 493 3.08 8.36 6.38
CA GLU A 493 3.14 8.33 4.90
C GLU A 493 3.40 9.73 4.32
N LYS A 494 4.19 9.80 3.25
CA LYS A 494 4.40 11.03 2.48
C LYS A 494 3.26 11.25 1.48
N CYS A 495 2.23 11.98 1.86
CA CYS A 495 0.98 12.12 1.10
C CYS A 495 0.93 13.26 0.07
N GLY A 496 2.07 13.84 -0.32
CA GLY A 496 2.14 14.91 -1.32
C GLY A 496 2.04 16.32 -0.74
N LEU A 497 1.28 17.20 -1.41
CA LEU A 497 1.21 18.64 -1.11
C LEU A 497 -0.18 19.04 -0.63
N GLN A 498 -0.26 20.13 0.13
CA GLN A 498 -1.53 20.73 0.53
C GLN A 498 -2.36 21.11 -0.69
N VAL A 499 -3.66 20.82 -0.66
CA VAL A 499 -4.53 21.16 -1.78
C VAL A 499 -4.77 22.66 -1.87
N ALA A 500 -4.74 23.17 -3.10
CA ALA A 500 -5.24 24.51 -3.42
C ALA A 500 -6.63 24.35 -4.05
N VAL A 501 -7.68 24.74 -3.33
CA VAL A 501 -9.09 24.50 -3.72
C VAL A 501 -9.42 25.03 -5.11
N ASP A 502 -8.80 26.14 -5.51
CA ASP A 502 -9.01 26.76 -6.83
C ASP A 502 -8.37 25.97 -7.98
N ASN A 503 -7.41 25.08 -7.68
CA ASN A 503 -6.78 24.20 -8.68
C ASN A 503 -7.52 22.85 -8.81
N LEU A 504 -8.46 22.55 -7.92
CA LEU A 504 -9.19 21.30 -7.91
C LEU A 504 -10.40 21.35 -8.84
N ASN A 505 -10.65 20.26 -9.56
CA ASN A 505 -11.88 20.10 -10.34
C ASN A 505 -13.09 19.82 -9.42
N MET A 506 -14.29 19.64 -9.99
CA MET A 506 -15.48 19.38 -9.17
C MET A 506 -15.39 18.04 -8.41
N ASP A 507 -14.92 16.99 -9.07
CA ASP A 507 -14.82 15.65 -8.49
C ASP A 507 -13.73 15.58 -7.41
N ASP A 508 -12.58 16.21 -7.63
CA ASP A 508 -11.51 16.35 -6.64
C ASP A 508 -12.02 17.03 -5.36
N ARG A 509 -12.84 18.08 -5.50
CA ARG A 509 -13.44 18.80 -4.37
C ARG A 509 -14.43 17.93 -3.62
N ILE A 510 -15.24 17.16 -4.34
CA ILE A 510 -16.19 16.21 -3.74
C ILE A 510 -15.43 15.08 -3.03
N GLU A 511 -14.34 14.57 -3.60
CA GLU A 511 -13.49 13.57 -2.95
C GLU A 511 -12.85 14.13 -1.68
N CYS A 512 -12.31 15.35 -1.70
CA CYS A 512 -11.82 16.04 -0.49
C CYS A 512 -12.88 16.12 0.60
N ALA A 513 -14.11 16.54 0.26
CA ALA A 513 -15.23 16.57 1.21
C ALA A 513 -15.58 15.17 1.74
N SER A 514 -15.53 14.15 0.87
CA SER A 514 -15.86 12.78 1.21
C SER A 514 -14.97 12.22 2.33
N LEU A 515 -13.72 12.69 2.45
CA LEU A 515 -12.83 12.24 3.51
C LEU A 515 -13.38 12.62 4.89
N PHE A 516 -13.83 13.86 5.07
CA PHE A 516 -14.42 14.33 6.32
C PHE A 516 -15.72 13.60 6.62
N PHE A 517 -16.59 13.41 5.62
CA PHE A 517 -17.84 12.69 5.86
C PHE A 517 -17.60 11.22 6.20
N ARG A 518 -16.59 10.58 5.60
CA ARG A 518 -16.19 9.22 5.98
C ARG A 518 -15.66 9.16 7.42
N LEU A 519 -14.86 10.14 7.82
CA LEU A 519 -14.43 10.32 9.20
C LEU A 519 -15.65 10.45 10.15
N HIS A 520 -16.64 11.24 9.75
CA HIS A 520 -17.89 11.41 10.50
C HIS A 520 -18.69 10.12 10.60
N HIS A 521 -18.81 9.32 9.54
CA HIS A 521 -19.58 8.06 9.56
C HIS A 521 -18.99 7.02 10.52
N GLU A 522 -17.69 7.09 10.81
CA GLU A 522 -17.05 6.25 11.83
C GLU A 522 -17.08 6.84 13.25
N GLY A 523 -17.69 8.02 13.44
CA GLY A 523 -17.92 8.60 14.77
C GLY A 523 -16.88 9.63 15.23
N TYR A 524 -16.06 10.14 14.32
CA TYR A 524 -15.03 11.16 14.62
C TYR A 524 -15.39 12.53 14.05
N LEU A 525 -15.02 13.59 14.74
CA LEU A 525 -14.98 14.97 14.24
C LEU A 525 -13.53 15.43 14.15
N HIS A 526 -13.18 16.14 13.08
CA HIS A 526 -11.80 16.58 12.85
C HIS A 526 -11.43 17.81 13.70
N GLU A 527 -12.39 18.71 13.94
CA GLU A 527 -12.24 19.97 14.70
C GLU A 527 -11.20 20.95 14.11
N SER A 528 -10.76 20.72 12.86
CA SER A 528 -9.78 21.57 12.15
C SER A 528 -9.95 21.48 10.63
N VAL A 529 -11.17 21.69 10.13
CA VAL A 529 -11.49 21.62 8.70
C VAL A 529 -10.91 22.81 7.94
N TYR A 530 -9.79 22.58 7.26
CA TYR A 530 -9.12 23.56 6.39
C TYR A 530 -8.48 22.89 5.18
N PRO A 531 -8.36 23.58 4.03
CA PRO A 531 -7.70 23.00 2.84
C PRO A 531 -6.26 22.55 3.10
N ARG A 532 -5.51 23.25 3.95
CA ARG A 532 -4.15 22.87 4.36
C ARG A 532 -4.06 21.51 5.05
N ASN A 533 -5.17 21.01 5.60
CA ASN A 533 -5.27 19.72 6.28
C ASN A 533 -5.73 18.61 5.33
N VAL A 534 -5.82 18.90 4.03
CA VAL A 534 -6.01 17.90 2.98
C VAL A 534 -4.76 17.88 2.11
N LEU A 535 -4.08 16.74 2.06
CA LEU A 535 -2.94 16.51 1.17
C LEU A 535 -3.38 15.76 -0.08
N GLY A 536 -2.81 16.12 -1.22
CA GLY A 536 -2.99 15.45 -2.51
C GLY A 536 -1.66 15.00 -3.09
N GLN A 537 -1.64 13.74 -3.56
CA GLN A 537 -0.52 13.19 -4.35
C GLN A 537 -1.04 12.59 -5.65
N LYS A 538 -0.14 12.42 -6.63
CA LYS A 538 -0.48 11.78 -7.90
C LYS A 538 -0.93 10.34 -7.65
N GLY A 539 -2.09 9.97 -8.17
CA GLY A 539 -2.68 8.64 -8.07
C GLY A 539 -2.93 7.99 -9.44
N PRO A 540 -3.44 6.75 -9.46
CA PRO A 540 -3.71 5.89 -8.31
C PRO A 540 -2.42 5.24 -7.75
N LEU A 541 -2.41 4.89 -6.46
CA LEU A 541 -1.18 4.46 -5.77
C LEU A 541 -0.75 3.03 -6.09
N ASP A 542 -1.62 2.21 -6.67
CA ASP A 542 -1.34 0.85 -7.14
C ASP A 542 -0.47 0.81 -8.42
N ARG A 543 -0.14 1.99 -8.95
CA ARG A 543 0.73 2.17 -10.12
C ARG A 543 2.11 2.68 -9.72
N PRO A 544 3.16 2.37 -10.50
CA PRO A 544 4.48 2.93 -10.27
C PRO A 544 4.46 4.45 -10.43
N VAL A 545 5.33 5.15 -9.71
CA VAL A 545 5.34 6.63 -9.59
C VAL A 545 5.28 7.35 -10.94
N TYR A 546 5.98 6.84 -11.96
CA TYR A 546 6.03 7.45 -13.30
C TYR A 546 4.73 7.31 -14.12
N GLN A 547 3.81 6.44 -13.72
CA GLN A 547 2.47 6.27 -14.32
C GLN A 547 1.38 7.03 -13.58
N ARG A 548 1.67 7.58 -12.39
CA ARG A 548 0.68 8.28 -11.58
C ARG A 548 0.37 9.67 -12.13
N GLY A 549 -0.89 10.09 -12.01
CA GLY A 549 -1.36 11.45 -12.33
C GLY A 549 -1.68 11.71 -13.79
N THR A 550 -1.71 10.68 -14.65
CA THR A 550 -2.12 10.84 -16.05
C THR A 550 -3.64 10.82 -16.21
N GLY A 551 -4.34 10.04 -15.38
CA GLY A 551 -5.77 9.76 -15.48
C GLY A 551 -6.10 8.56 -16.37
N ASP A 552 -5.14 8.08 -17.17
CA ASP A 552 -5.37 6.99 -18.15
C ASP A 552 -5.62 5.62 -17.51
N PHE A 553 -5.24 5.47 -16.23
CA PHE A 553 -5.29 4.20 -15.50
C PHE A 553 -6.52 4.08 -14.58
N THR A 554 -7.48 4.99 -14.73
CA THR A 554 -8.67 5.06 -13.89
C THR A 554 -9.89 5.38 -14.74
N GLU A 555 -10.99 4.66 -14.53
CA GLU A 555 -12.24 4.83 -15.30
C GLU A 555 -12.80 6.26 -15.22
N ASP A 556 -12.64 6.92 -14.07
CA ASP A 556 -13.07 8.29 -13.79
C ASP A 556 -12.04 9.36 -14.19
N GLY A 557 -10.91 8.98 -14.78
CA GLY A 557 -9.86 9.92 -15.17
C GLY A 557 -9.16 10.62 -13.99
N ARG A 558 -9.31 10.13 -12.76
CA ARG A 558 -8.73 10.76 -11.57
C ARG A 558 -7.21 10.79 -11.62
N LYS A 559 -6.65 11.94 -11.23
CA LYS A 559 -5.20 12.19 -11.24
C LYS A 559 -4.59 12.22 -9.85
N TYR A 560 -5.43 12.40 -8.84
CA TYR A 560 -5.00 12.61 -7.47
C TYR A 560 -5.56 11.55 -6.54
N THR A 561 -4.93 11.45 -5.38
CA THR A 561 -5.40 10.69 -4.24
C THR A 561 -5.17 11.55 -3.01
N PHE A 562 -6.19 11.66 -2.17
CA PHE A 562 -6.21 12.61 -1.07
C PHE A 562 -6.13 11.94 0.30
N ARG A 563 -5.67 12.70 1.30
CA ARG A 563 -5.54 12.30 2.70
C ARG A 563 -5.90 13.46 3.63
N LEU A 564 -6.56 13.16 4.74
CA LEU A 564 -6.69 14.09 5.86
C LEU A 564 -5.51 13.96 6.80
N ILE A 565 -5.04 15.08 7.33
CA ILE A 565 -3.94 15.17 8.30
C ILE A 565 -4.33 16.09 9.45
N ASP A 566 -3.48 16.17 10.48
CA ASP A 566 -3.62 17.11 11.60
C ASP A 566 -4.78 16.76 12.54
N PHE A 567 -4.71 15.55 13.10
CA PHE A 567 -5.76 15.02 13.99
C PHE A 567 -5.55 15.39 15.47
N GLY A 568 -4.65 16.32 15.80
CA GLY A 568 -4.37 16.72 17.18
C GLY A 568 -5.56 17.36 17.93
N ARG A 569 -6.65 17.69 17.24
CA ARG A 569 -7.92 18.17 17.84
C ARG A 569 -9.09 17.21 17.64
N THR A 570 -8.85 16.11 16.95
CA THR A 570 -9.89 15.13 16.62
C THR A 570 -10.44 14.53 17.89
N ARG A 571 -11.75 14.29 17.88
CA ARG A 571 -12.45 13.63 18.98
C ARG A 571 -13.59 12.78 18.47
N GLU A 572 -13.96 11.78 19.26
CA GLU A 572 -15.20 11.05 19.05
C GLU A 572 -16.42 11.95 19.34
N TYR A 573 -17.54 11.63 18.68
CA TYR A 573 -18.81 12.30 18.92
C TYR A 573 -19.94 11.29 19.09
N ASN A 574 -20.86 11.62 20.01
CA ASN A 574 -21.90 10.68 20.46
C ASN A 574 -23.28 10.98 19.87
N SER A 575 -23.44 12.07 19.12
CA SER A 575 -24.72 12.38 18.48
C SER A 575 -24.58 13.04 17.10
N PRO A 576 -25.42 12.68 16.12
CA PRO A 576 -25.42 13.30 14.79
C PRO A 576 -25.62 14.82 14.79
N SER A 577 -26.15 15.42 15.86
CA SER A 577 -26.29 16.88 15.95
C SER A 577 -24.94 17.62 16.05
N GLN A 578 -23.92 16.96 16.60
CA GLN A 578 -22.59 17.56 16.81
C GLN A 578 -21.83 17.74 15.49
N ARG A 579 -22.08 16.88 14.48
CA ARG A 579 -21.40 16.99 13.18
C ARG A 579 -21.98 18.06 12.26
N SER A 580 -23.21 18.54 12.50
CA SER A 580 -23.87 19.50 11.59
C SER A 580 -23.07 20.80 11.39
N HIS A 581 -22.36 21.26 12.42
CA HIS A 581 -21.50 22.43 12.29
C HIS A 581 -20.30 22.12 11.37
N GLU A 582 -19.61 21.01 11.61
CA GLU A 582 -18.45 20.62 10.81
C GLU A 582 -18.83 20.30 9.37
N GLU A 583 -19.95 19.62 9.12
CA GLU A 583 -20.48 19.36 7.77
C GLU A 583 -20.73 20.66 6.99
N MET A 584 -21.24 21.71 7.66
CA MET A 584 -21.40 23.03 7.05
C MET A 584 -20.04 23.66 6.70
N VAL A 585 -19.03 23.50 7.56
CA VAL A 585 -17.68 24.02 7.32
C VAL A 585 -17.02 23.27 6.16
N VAL A 586 -17.15 21.94 6.09
CA VAL A 586 -16.67 21.11 4.96
C VAL A 586 -17.31 21.59 3.66
N GLY A 587 -18.63 21.80 3.66
CA GLY A 587 -19.34 22.31 2.49
C GLY A 587 -18.92 23.72 2.05
N LYS A 588 -18.36 24.54 2.94
CA LYS A 588 -17.74 25.84 2.59
C LYS A 588 -16.32 25.67 2.09
N MET A 589 -15.54 24.79 2.71
CA MET A 589 -14.14 24.51 2.35
C MET A 589 -14.01 24.07 0.88
N THR A 590 -14.97 23.29 0.38
CA THR A 590 -14.93 22.73 -0.98
C THR A 590 -15.66 23.57 -2.02
N LYS A 591 -16.12 24.77 -1.68
CA LYS A 591 -16.68 25.70 -2.66
C LYS A 591 -15.56 26.46 -3.36
N HIS A 592 -15.73 26.66 -4.65
CA HIS A 592 -14.85 27.54 -5.40
C HIS A 592 -15.15 28.99 -5.05
N THR A 593 -14.11 29.79 -4.86
CA THR A 593 -14.18 31.22 -4.53
C THR A 593 -14.96 32.07 -5.55
N TRP A 594 -15.09 31.63 -6.81
CA TRP A 594 -15.73 32.39 -7.90
C TRP A 594 -17.25 32.21 -8.06
N TYR A 595 -17.87 31.31 -7.30
CA TYR A 595 -19.34 31.09 -7.36
C TYR A 595 -20.12 31.82 -6.26
N ASP A 596 -19.46 32.72 -5.51
CA ASP A 596 -20.07 33.50 -4.42
C ASP A 596 -20.39 34.97 -4.80
N ASP A 597 -20.39 35.33 -6.10
CA ASP A 597 -20.94 36.60 -6.62
C ASP A 597 -22.27 36.41 -7.36
#